data_AF-A0A5C7QF76-F1
#
_entry.id   AF-A0A5C7QF76-F1
#
_cell.length_a   1.000
_cell.length_b   1.000
_cell.length_c   1.000
_cell.angle_alpha   90.00
_cell.angle_beta   90.00
_cell.angle_gamma   90.00
#
_symmetry.space_group_name_H-M   'P 1'
#
loop_
_entity.id
_entity.type
_entity.pdbx_description
1 polymer ?
#
loop_
_entity_poly.entity_id
_entity_poly.type
_entity_poly.pdbx_seq_one_letter_code
_entity_poly.pdbx_strand_id
1 'polypeptide(L)'
;MARKQTNEDLQREEHERIKMGMHIVIESLEPGLIGQMQMLQEAVSNWNIRQGFWPTEGADITVKLSKLALIHSEVSEAVEAVRKPSLTGALEPYDIPLETEELADVMIRLLDYAGYYQLDLAEAMMRKLRVNFDRPYKHGKEA
;
A
#
# COMPACT_ATOMS: atom_id res chain seq x y z
N MET A 1 -2.68 49.84 -7.40
CA MET A 1 -3.79 49.09 -6.77
C MET A 1 -3.45 47.61 -6.87
N ALA A 2 -3.33 46.89 -5.74
CA ALA A 2 -3.10 45.45 -5.77
C ALA A 2 -4.38 44.75 -6.30
N ARG A 3 -4.24 43.91 -7.34
CA ARG A 3 -5.34 43.04 -7.80
C ARG A 3 -5.69 42.09 -6.64
N LYS A 4 -6.97 42.04 -6.24
CA LYS A 4 -7.45 40.98 -5.33
C LYS A 4 -7.33 39.63 -6.07
N GLN A 5 -6.62 38.68 -5.47
CA GLN A 5 -6.57 37.28 -5.95
C GLN A 5 -7.97 36.67 -5.98
N THR A 6 -8.23 35.85 -6.99
CA THR A 6 -9.50 35.14 -7.13
C THR A 6 -9.53 33.89 -6.25
N ASN A 7 -10.72 33.34 -5.98
CA ASN A 7 -10.86 32.09 -5.20
C ASN A 7 -10.18 30.89 -5.89
N GLU A 8 -10.16 30.88 -7.23
CA GLU A 8 -9.48 29.85 -8.02
C GLU A 8 -7.95 29.95 -7.91
N ASP A 9 -7.41 31.18 -7.85
CA ASP A 9 -5.97 31.40 -7.64
C ASP A 9 -5.55 30.89 -6.25
N LEU A 10 -6.37 31.15 -5.23
CA LEU A 10 -6.12 30.67 -3.86
C LEU A 10 -6.13 29.14 -3.77
N GLN A 11 -7.07 28.47 -4.44
CA GLN A 11 -7.15 27.01 -4.48
C GLN A 11 -5.96 26.37 -5.22
N ARG A 12 -5.50 27.00 -6.31
CA ARG A 12 -4.30 26.53 -7.03
C ARG A 12 -3.05 26.68 -6.17
N GLU A 13 -2.88 27.82 -5.51
CA GLU A 13 -1.76 28.04 -4.61
C GLU A 13 -1.78 27.08 -3.41
N GLU A 14 -2.95 26.81 -2.85
CA GLU A 14 -3.11 25.81 -1.79
C GLU A 14 -2.74 24.41 -2.27
N HIS A 15 -3.18 24.02 -3.47
CA HIS A 15 -2.83 22.74 -4.07
C HIS A 15 -1.32 22.60 -4.30
N GLU A 16 -0.66 23.62 -4.85
CA GLU A 16 0.80 23.61 -5.04
C GLU A 16 1.56 23.59 -3.71
N ARG A 17 1.06 24.29 -2.68
CA ARG A 17 1.63 24.24 -1.33
C ARG A 17 1.53 22.84 -0.73
N ILE A 18 0.37 22.17 -0.83
CA ILE A 18 0.18 20.80 -0.34
C ILE A 18 1.08 19.84 -1.10
N LYS A 19 1.12 19.96 -2.43
CA LYS A 19 1.98 19.14 -3.30
C LYS A 19 3.46 19.25 -2.91
N MET A 20 3.97 20.47 -2.72
CA MET A 20 5.33 20.70 -2.24
C MET A 20 5.57 20.04 -0.87
N GLY A 21 4.60 20.17 0.05
CA GLY A 21 4.67 19.51 1.36
C GLY A 21 4.75 17.98 1.25
N MET A 22 3.99 17.36 0.35
CA MET A 22 4.02 15.91 0.14
C MET A 22 5.36 15.43 -0.43
N HIS A 23 5.96 16.17 -1.37
CA HIS A 23 7.28 15.85 -1.90
C HIS A 23 8.35 15.85 -0.80
N ILE A 24 8.36 16.89 0.06
CA ILE A 24 9.28 16.97 1.20
C ILE A 24 9.13 15.78 2.13
N VAL A 25 7.89 15.38 2.44
CA VAL A 25 7.62 14.21 3.30
C VAL A 25 8.19 12.94 2.68
N ILE A 26 7.91 12.68 1.40
CA ILE A 26 8.39 11.48 0.70
C ILE A 26 9.91 11.42 0.62
N GLU A 27 10.55 12.53 0.25
CA GLU A 27 12.01 12.61 0.18
C GLU A 27 12.65 12.34 1.54
N SER A 28 12.03 12.78 2.64
CA SER A 28 12.52 12.52 3.99
C SER A 28 12.34 11.08 4.45
N LEU A 29 11.24 10.41 4.05
CA LEU A 29 10.91 9.06 4.48
C LEU A 29 11.58 7.98 3.64
N GLU A 30 11.84 8.26 2.36
CA GLU A 30 12.28 7.27 1.38
C GLU A 30 13.46 6.39 1.82
N PRO A 31 14.60 6.96 2.26
CA PRO A 31 15.77 6.13 2.55
C PRO A 31 15.50 5.12 3.68
N GLY A 32 14.74 5.53 4.70
CA GLY A 32 14.39 4.67 5.82
C GLY A 32 13.31 3.64 5.46
N LEU A 33 12.27 4.09 4.75
CA LEU A 33 11.13 3.25 4.42
C LEU A 33 11.51 2.13 3.45
N ILE A 34 12.34 2.40 2.45
CA ILE A 34 12.80 1.36 1.50
C ILE A 34 13.50 0.23 2.25
N GLY A 35 14.49 0.57 3.09
CA GLY A 35 15.23 -0.45 3.85
C GLY A 35 14.33 -1.22 4.81
N GLN A 36 13.45 -0.54 5.54
CA GLN A 36 12.53 -1.18 6.49
C GLN A 36 11.54 -2.13 5.80
N MET A 37 10.98 -1.72 4.67
CA MET A 37 10.07 -2.56 3.89
C MET A 37 10.79 -3.74 3.27
N GLN A 38 12.04 -3.56 2.81
CA GLN A 38 12.88 -4.65 2.30
C GLN A 38 13.17 -5.70 3.38
N MET A 39 13.48 -5.26 4.60
CA MET A 39 13.67 -6.18 5.73
C MET A 39 12.36 -6.91 6.08
N LEU A 40 11.23 -6.20 6.06
CA LEU A 40 9.94 -6.79 6.40
C LEU A 40 9.46 -7.81 5.35
N GLN A 41 9.56 -7.49 4.05
CA GLN A 41 9.19 -8.43 2.99
C GLN A 41 10.02 -9.72 3.06
N GLU A 42 11.33 -9.60 3.35
CA GLU A 42 12.22 -10.74 3.50
C GLU A 42 11.84 -11.57 4.73
N ALA A 43 11.54 -10.93 5.86
CA ALA A 43 11.12 -11.63 7.06
C ALA A 43 9.84 -12.44 6.84
N VAL A 44 8.83 -11.82 6.22
CA VAL A 44 7.52 -12.45 5.95
C VAL A 44 7.67 -13.61 4.97
N SER A 45 8.33 -13.40 3.82
CA SER A 45 8.47 -14.45 2.81
C SER A 45 9.31 -15.62 3.31
N ASN A 46 10.41 -15.36 4.02
CA ASN A 46 11.25 -16.41 4.60
C ASN A 46 10.48 -17.24 5.63
N TRP A 47 9.63 -16.61 6.43
CA TRP A 47 8.78 -17.33 7.36
C TRP A 47 7.81 -18.24 6.62
N ASN A 48 7.10 -17.73 5.60
CA ASN A 48 6.11 -18.51 4.87
C ASN A 48 6.72 -19.64 4.03
N ILE A 49 7.93 -19.46 3.50
CA ILE A 49 8.70 -20.54 2.85
C ILE A 49 8.96 -21.66 3.86
N ARG A 50 9.39 -21.33 5.09
CA ARG A 50 9.65 -22.32 6.15
C ARG A 50 8.39 -23.04 6.63
N GLN A 51 7.24 -22.37 6.59
CA GLN A 51 5.94 -22.97 6.89
C GLN A 51 5.40 -23.85 5.76
N GLY A 52 6.09 -23.93 4.62
CA GLY A 52 5.68 -24.76 3.49
C GLY A 52 4.57 -24.15 2.63
N PHE A 53 4.31 -22.84 2.75
CA PHE A 53 3.34 -22.15 1.90
C PHE A 53 3.86 -21.89 0.48
N TRP A 54 5.13 -22.16 0.22
CA TRP A 54 5.76 -22.00 -1.09
C TRP A 54 6.52 -23.28 -1.47
N PRO A 55 6.55 -23.65 -2.77
CA PRO A 55 7.30 -24.81 -3.23
C PRO A 55 8.81 -24.58 -3.13
N THR A 56 9.56 -25.65 -2.84
CA THR A 56 11.02 -25.65 -2.69
C THR A 56 11.77 -25.60 -4.02
N GLU A 57 11.17 -26.08 -5.10
CA GLU A 57 11.79 -26.15 -6.44
C GLU A 57 11.43 -24.94 -7.34
N GLY A 58 10.86 -23.89 -6.73
CA GLY A 58 10.36 -22.71 -7.43
C GLY A 58 8.87 -22.80 -7.76
N ALA A 59 8.21 -21.64 -7.77
CA ALA A 59 6.78 -21.53 -8.07
C ALA A 59 6.54 -21.43 -9.57
N ASP A 60 5.69 -22.30 -10.11
CA ASP A 60 5.19 -22.17 -11.47
C ASP A 60 4.17 -21.03 -11.60
N ILE A 61 3.68 -20.80 -12.82
CA ILE A 61 2.69 -19.76 -13.08
C ILE A 61 1.38 -19.99 -12.30
N THR A 62 0.99 -21.23 -12.08
CA THR A 62 -0.23 -21.59 -11.35
C THR A 62 -0.12 -21.15 -9.88
N VAL A 63 0.99 -21.45 -9.23
CA VAL A 63 1.29 -21.02 -7.86
C VAL A 63 1.40 -19.51 -7.78
N LYS A 64 2.03 -18.87 -8.77
CA LYS A 64 2.12 -17.41 -8.83
C LYS A 64 0.73 -16.75 -8.88
N LEU A 65 -0.14 -17.25 -9.74
CA LEU A 65 -1.50 -16.73 -9.89
C LEU A 65 -2.38 -17.03 -8.67
N SER A 66 -2.22 -18.21 -8.04
CA SER A 66 -2.98 -18.55 -6.83
C SER A 66 -2.64 -17.60 -5.67
N LYS A 67 -1.38 -17.19 -5.55
CA LYS A 67 -0.94 -16.23 -4.53
C LYS A 67 -1.49 -14.83 -4.75
N LEU A 68 -1.61 -14.40 -6.01
CA LEU A 68 -2.35 -13.17 -6.35
C LEU A 68 -3.83 -13.30 -6.00
N ALA A 69 -4.44 -14.47 -6.23
CA ALA A 69 -5.83 -14.71 -5.84
C ALA A 69 -6.04 -14.67 -4.32
N LEU A 70 -5.06 -15.10 -3.51
CA LEU A 70 -5.11 -14.93 -2.05
C LEU A 70 -5.06 -13.45 -1.63
N ILE A 71 -4.29 -12.59 -2.32
CA ILE A 71 -4.36 -11.14 -2.06
C ILE A 71 -5.77 -10.61 -2.34
N HIS A 72 -6.41 -11.10 -3.41
CA HIS A 72 -7.79 -10.73 -3.73
C HIS A 72 -8.81 -11.21 -2.69
N SER A 73 -8.59 -12.36 -2.02
CA SER A 73 -9.47 -12.81 -0.96
C SER A 73 -9.43 -11.88 0.24
N GLU A 74 -8.24 -11.45 0.70
CA GLU A 74 -8.15 -10.54 1.86
C GLU A 74 -8.82 -9.18 1.57
N VAL A 75 -8.72 -8.69 0.32
CA VAL A 75 -9.48 -7.49 -0.10
C VAL A 75 -10.99 -7.72 -0.05
N SER A 76 -11.45 -8.92 -0.39
CA SER A 76 -12.87 -9.28 -0.33
C SER A 76 -13.36 -9.39 1.12
N GLU A 77 -12.51 -9.87 2.02
CA GLU A 77 -12.77 -9.91 3.46
C GLU A 77 -12.86 -8.50 4.05
N ALA A 78 -11.95 -7.59 3.66
CA ALA A 78 -12.04 -6.17 4.02
C ALA A 78 -13.37 -5.53 3.53
N VAL A 79 -13.83 -5.86 2.32
CA VAL A 79 -15.14 -5.40 1.81
C VAL A 79 -16.28 -5.93 2.67
N GLU A 80 -16.25 -7.21 3.07
CA GLU A 80 -17.26 -7.76 3.97
C GLU A 80 -17.20 -7.13 5.37
N ALA A 81 -16.02 -6.82 5.88
CA ALA A 81 -15.82 -6.12 7.15
C ALA A 81 -16.43 -4.71 7.12
N VAL A 82 -16.31 -3.98 6.00
CA VAL A 82 -17.01 -2.70 5.79
C VAL A 82 -18.53 -2.88 5.80
N ARG A 83 -19.04 -3.98 5.21
CA ARG A 83 -20.49 -4.26 5.18
C ARG A 83 -21.03 -4.71 6.53
N LYS A 84 -20.21 -5.39 7.33
CA LYS A 84 -20.55 -5.95 8.64
C LYS A 84 -19.47 -5.58 9.66
N PRO A 85 -19.42 -4.32 10.10
CA PRO A 85 -18.37 -3.85 11.00
C PRO A 85 -18.38 -4.65 12.31
N SER A 86 -17.20 -5.09 12.72
CA SER A 86 -16.95 -5.73 14.00
C SER A 86 -15.75 -5.06 14.67
N LEU A 87 -15.85 -4.83 15.99
CA LEU A 87 -14.73 -4.38 16.81
C LEU A 87 -13.89 -5.53 17.37
N THR A 88 -14.29 -6.78 17.06
CA THR A 88 -13.58 -8.00 17.47
C THR A 88 -13.25 -8.80 16.20
N GLY A 89 -11.99 -8.73 15.79
CA GLY A 89 -11.40 -9.66 14.81
C GLY A 89 -10.81 -10.90 15.49
N ALA A 90 -9.99 -11.69 14.78
CA ALA A 90 -9.36 -12.88 15.37
C ALA A 90 -8.18 -12.53 16.29
N LEU A 91 -7.72 -11.28 16.27
CA LEU A 91 -6.57 -10.78 17.03
C LEU A 91 -6.87 -10.39 18.49
N GLU A 92 -7.73 -11.12 19.21
CA GLU A 92 -7.89 -10.91 20.66
C GLU A 92 -6.53 -11.04 21.40
N PRO A 93 -6.19 -10.14 22.36
CA PRO A 93 -7.00 -9.09 22.96
C PRO A 93 -6.79 -7.70 22.32
N TYR A 94 -6.19 -7.62 21.14
CA TYR A 94 -6.02 -6.36 20.44
C TYR A 94 -7.40 -5.97 19.88
N ASP A 95 -8.10 -5.05 20.55
CA ASP A 95 -9.39 -4.48 20.11
C ASP A 95 -9.21 -3.67 18.81
N ILE A 96 -8.87 -4.33 17.71
CA ILE A 96 -8.73 -3.73 16.39
C ILE A 96 -10.01 -3.99 15.59
N PRO A 97 -10.51 -2.99 14.84
CA PRO A 97 -11.63 -3.20 13.94
C PRO A 97 -11.29 -4.28 12.91
N LEU A 98 -12.24 -5.16 12.60
CA LEU A 98 -12.07 -6.22 11.60
C LEU A 98 -11.59 -5.67 10.26
N GLU A 99 -12.11 -4.52 9.82
CA GLU A 99 -11.63 -3.86 8.60
C GLU A 99 -10.12 -3.55 8.63
N THR A 100 -9.58 -3.18 9.79
CA THR A 100 -8.14 -2.91 9.96
C THR A 100 -7.33 -4.19 9.87
N GLU A 101 -7.84 -5.29 10.46
CA GLU A 101 -7.21 -6.62 10.42
C GLU A 101 -7.08 -7.11 8.98
N GLU A 102 -8.18 -7.08 8.21
CA GLU A 102 -8.19 -7.54 6.82
C GLU A 102 -7.29 -6.69 5.90
N LEU A 103 -7.25 -5.36 6.12
CA LEU A 103 -6.31 -4.49 5.40
C LEU A 103 -4.85 -4.77 5.75
N ALA A 104 -4.56 -5.17 7.00
CA ALA A 104 -3.24 -5.61 7.39
C ALA A 104 -2.86 -6.92 6.69
N ASP A 105 -3.79 -7.86 6.58
CA ASP A 105 -3.58 -9.13 5.87
C ASP A 105 -3.31 -8.92 4.39
N VAL A 106 -4.00 -7.98 3.73
CA VAL A 106 -3.65 -7.54 2.36
C VAL A 106 -2.18 -7.11 2.25
N MET A 107 -1.70 -6.28 3.18
CA MET A 107 -0.30 -5.83 3.19
C MET A 107 0.67 -6.99 3.42
N ILE A 108 0.37 -7.90 4.35
CA ILE A 108 1.22 -9.06 4.65
C ILE A 108 1.31 -9.98 3.44
N ARG A 109 0.20 -10.24 2.74
CA ARG A 109 0.20 -11.05 1.51
C ARG A 109 0.99 -10.39 0.38
N LEU A 110 0.89 -9.07 0.23
CA LEU A 110 1.69 -8.31 -0.74
C LEU A 110 3.19 -8.42 -0.44
N LEU A 111 3.57 -8.29 0.83
CA LEU A 111 4.96 -8.40 1.28
C LEU A 111 5.50 -9.83 1.13
N ASP A 112 4.71 -10.86 1.45
CA ASP A 112 5.05 -12.27 1.20
C ASP A 112 5.35 -12.52 -0.28
N TYR A 113 4.42 -12.08 -1.14
CA TYR A 113 4.54 -12.25 -2.59
C TYR A 113 5.75 -11.50 -3.15
N ALA A 114 5.92 -10.23 -2.78
CA ALA A 114 7.06 -9.42 -3.21
C ALA A 114 8.38 -10.00 -2.72
N GLY A 115 8.45 -10.43 -1.46
CA GLY A 115 9.63 -11.04 -0.87
C GLY A 115 10.00 -12.37 -1.52
N TYR A 116 9.04 -13.24 -1.82
CA TYR A 116 9.30 -14.52 -2.50
C TYR A 116 9.87 -14.32 -3.91
N TYR A 117 9.31 -13.36 -4.66
CA TYR A 117 9.75 -13.05 -6.04
C TYR A 117 10.85 -11.99 -6.13
N GLN A 118 11.40 -11.54 -5.00
CA GLN A 118 12.43 -10.51 -4.93
C GLN A 118 12.06 -9.23 -5.71
N LEU A 119 10.82 -8.77 -5.54
CA LEU A 119 10.34 -7.54 -6.18
C LEU A 119 10.73 -6.33 -5.34
N ASP A 120 11.26 -5.28 -5.98
CA ASP A 120 11.55 -3.99 -5.34
C ASP A 120 10.27 -3.17 -5.09
N LEU A 121 9.37 -3.70 -4.25
CA LEU A 121 8.04 -3.15 -4.03
C LEU A 121 8.08 -1.73 -3.45
N ALA A 122 8.94 -1.50 -2.46
CA ALA A 122 9.06 -0.20 -1.80
C ALA A 122 9.60 0.88 -2.76
N GLU A 123 10.63 0.56 -3.54
CA GLU A 123 11.19 1.44 -4.57
C GLU A 123 10.12 1.81 -5.62
N ALA A 124 9.39 0.81 -6.12
CA ALA A 124 8.30 1.02 -7.07
C ALA A 124 7.17 1.89 -6.50
N MET A 125 6.80 1.65 -5.24
CA MET A 125 5.81 2.44 -4.52
C MET A 125 6.23 3.90 -4.37
N MET A 126 7.46 4.17 -3.91
CA MET A 126 7.95 5.53 -3.71
C MET A 126 8.05 6.32 -5.01
N ARG A 127 8.54 5.69 -6.08
CA ARG A 127 8.52 6.27 -7.43
C ARG A 127 7.10 6.59 -7.90
N LYS A 128 6.15 5.68 -7.66
CA LYS A 128 4.75 5.88 -8.07
C LYS A 128 4.08 7.00 -7.28
N LEU A 129 4.37 7.10 -5.98
CA LEU A 129 3.87 8.17 -5.12
C LEU A 129 4.32 9.55 -5.61
N ARG A 130 5.61 9.73 -5.93
CA ARG A 130 6.11 10.99 -6.53
C ARG A 130 5.34 11.39 -7.78
N VAL A 131 5.17 10.44 -8.72
CA VAL A 131 4.41 10.67 -9.95
C VAL A 131 2.94 11.00 -9.64
N ASN A 132 2.34 10.36 -8.64
CA ASN A 132 0.96 10.62 -8.25
C ASN A 132 0.78 12.01 -7.64
N PHE A 133 1.73 12.51 -6.85
CA PHE A 133 1.70 13.86 -6.29
C PHE A 133 1.85 14.94 -7.38
N ASP A 134 2.46 14.60 -8.51
CA ASP A 134 2.55 15.50 -9.66
C ASP A 134 1.31 15.53 -10.55
N ARG A 135 0.34 14.64 -10.34
CA ARG A 135 -0.87 14.59 -11.16
C ARG A 135 -1.77 15.79 -10.87
N PRO A 136 -2.33 16.44 -11.91
CA PRO A 136 -3.36 17.44 -11.69
C PRO A 136 -4.59 16.83 -11.01
N TYR A 137 -5.34 17.67 -10.31
CA TYR A 137 -6.62 17.28 -9.71
C TYR A 137 -7.52 16.61 -10.77
N LYS A 138 -8.00 15.39 -10.48
CA LYS A 138 -8.78 14.53 -11.40
C LYS A 138 -8.08 14.11 -12.70
N HIS A 139 -6.75 13.97 -12.71
CA HIS A 139 -6.03 13.39 -13.86
C HIS A 139 -6.61 12.01 -14.26
N GLY A 140 -7.13 11.91 -15.50
CA GLY A 140 -7.67 10.67 -16.06
C GLY A 140 -9.10 10.32 -15.64
N LYS A 141 -9.83 11.23 -14.97
CA LYS A 141 -11.27 11.09 -14.71
C LYS A 141 -12.02 12.24 -15.39
N GLU A 142 -12.59 11.99 -16.55
CA GLU A 142 -13.77 12.74 -16.99
C GLU A 142 -14.95 12.22 -16.14
N ALA A 143 -15.50 13.11 -15.32
CA ALA A 143 -16.70 12.96 -14.46
C ALA A 143 -16.87 11.63 -13.71
#